data_AF-A0A959W1G2-F1
#
_entry.id   AF-A0A959W1G2-F1
#
_cell.length_a   1.000
_cell.length_b   1.000
_cell.length_c   1.000
_cell.angle_alpha   90.00
_cell.angle_beta   90.00
_cell.angle_gamma   90.00
#
_symmetry.space_group_name_H-M   'P 1'
#
loop_
_entity.id
_entity.type
_entity.pdbx_description
1 polymer ?
#
loop_
_entity_poly.entity_id
_entity_poly.type
_entity_poly.pdbx_seq_one_letter_code
_entity_poly.pdbx_strand_id
1 'polypeptide(L)'
;MADEPEHRMLFDLRGRRKRVIQVIYVLLAILMGASLLLLGGSSTLGLQNLFGGDTSVNKSASDANVARANDLQTKFNQQPKNGNLAKELIRARFSAGNSLYAVDPDTQTTSITDDATTQLEMAAETWTKYLKITNDNPDPEVAQLMANVLFTLSQGSTVAQFQSNIKDAAKAQQFVADSAVKEQKNGGASAATQLTTLAIYQLYAQDYAAAEKTLNQALAATSDSAEKKQIKQTYNSSEKDAKRVGKLIDKALKQAKKDGGKSLENPLGSLGSDTSITGASGATTTP
;
A
#
# COMPACT_ATOMS: atom_id res chain seq x y z
N MET A 1 1.52 -59.30 11.00
CA MET A 1 2.51 -58.93 9.96
C MET A 1 1.71 -58.86 8.66
N ALA A 2 1.35 -57.71 8.10
CA ALA A 2 1.90 -56.36 8.16
C ALA A 2 0.77 -55.31 8.24
N ASP A 3 0.97 -54.28 9.04
CA ASP A 3 0.12 -53.07 9.05
C ASP A 3 0.64 -52.09 7.99
N GLU A 4 -0.28 -51.54 7.20
CA GLU A 4 -0.07 -50.37 6.36
C GLU A 4 0.15 -49.12 7.24
N PRO A 5 1.05 -48.19 6.86
CA PRO A 5 1.02 -46.85 7.39
C PRO A 5 0.26 -45.91 6.44
N GLU A 6 -1.02 -45.67 6.75
CA GLU A 6 -1.74 -44.48 6.29
C GLU A 6 -1.34 -43.22 7.07
N HIS A 7 -1.28 -42.12 6.32
CA HIS A 7 -1.44 -40.72 6.70
C HIS A 7 -0.61 -40.13 7.85
N ARG A 8 0.27 -39.18 7.45
CA ARG A 8 0.27 -37.82 8.01
C ARG A 8 1.00 -36.89 7.05
N MET A 9 0.24 -36.06 6.35
CA MET A 9 0.75 -34.84 5.75
C MET A 9 1.28 -33.97 6.89
N LEU A 10 2.59 -34.02 7.09
CA LEU A 10 3.32 -33.14 8.00
C LEU A 10 3.48 -31.78 7.32
N PHE A 11 2.38 -31.05 7.19
CA PHE A 11 2.44 -29.59 7.09
C PHE A 11 2.79 -29.04 8.48
N ASP A 12 4.10 -29.03 8.78
CA ASP A 12 4.65 -28.32 9.94
C ASP A 12 4.52 -26.80 9.71
N LEU A 13 3.32 -26.27 9.95
CA LEU A 13 3.05 -24.83 10.07
C LEU A 13 3.21 -24.41 11.53
N ARG A 14 4.43 -24.54 12.07
CA ARG A 14 4.78 -24.05 13.40
C ARG A 14 4.81 -22.51 13.45
N GLY A 15 3.70 -21.93 13.90
CA GLY A 15 3.71 -21.31 15.24
C GLY A 15 3.63 -19.78 15.36
N ARG A 16 3.87 -18.97 14.31
CA ARG A 16 3.80 -17.49 14.44
C ARG A 16 3.15 -16.73 13.28
N ARG A 17 3.19 -17.29 12.06
CA ARG A 17 2.73 -16.60 10.84
C ARG A 17 1.21 -16.62 10.62
N LYS A 18 0.46 -17.48 11.31
CA LYS A 18 -1.01 -17.59 11.12
C LYS A 18 -1.81 -16.35 11.54
N ARG A 19 -1.31 -15.52 12.46
CA ARG A 19 -2.11 -14.39 13.02
C ARG A 19 -2.01 -13.10 12.21
N VAL A 20 -0.85 -12.84 11.59
CA VAL A 20 -0.66 -11.68 10.69
C VAL A 20 -1.47 -11.88 9.41
N ILE A 21 -1.49 -13.09 8.87
CA ILE A 21 -2.25 -13.47 7.68
C ILE A 21 -3.76 -13.24 7.87
N GLN A 22 -4.31 -13.61 9.04
CA GLN A 22 -5.76 -13.50 9.30
C GLN A 22 -6.24 -12.03 9.40
N VAL A 23 -5.36 -11.11 9.79
CA VAL A 23 -5.64 -9.67 9.90
C VAL A 23 -5.49 -8.96 8.57
N ILE A 24 -4.50 -9.36 7.76
CA ILE A 24 -4.39 -8.97 6.35
C ILE A 24 -5.70 -9.30 5.65
N TYR A 25 -6.30 -10.47 5.88
CA TYR A 25 -7.61 -10.83 5.30
C TYR A 25 -8.78 -9.98 5.80
N VAL A 26 -8.76 -9.41 7.01
CA VAL A 26 -9.83 -8.50 7.47
C VAL A 26 -9.67 -7.11 6.87
N LEU A 27 -8.44 -6.60 6.75
CA LEU A 27 -8.16 -5.36 6.02
C LEU A 27 -8.46 -5.54 4.52
N LEU A 28 -8.07 -6.68 3.94
CA LEU A 28 -8.43 -7.08 2.57
C LEU A 28 -9.92 -7.30 2.40
N ALA A 29 -10.65 -7.84 3.38
CA ALA A 29 -12.10 -8.02 3.28
C ALA A 29 -12.84 -6.68 3.32
N ILE A 30 -12.33 -5.73 4.11
CA ILE A 30 -12.81 -4.34 4.11
C ILE A 30 -12.48 -3.66 2.77
N LEU A 31 -11.31 -3.94 2.19
CA LEU A 31 -10.92 -3.45 0.87
C LEU A 31 -11.68 -4.11 -0.27
N MET A 32 -11.96 -5.42 -0.24
CA MET A 32 -12.80 -6.12 -1.22
C MET A 32 -14.26 -5.63 -1.16
N GLY A 33 -14.76 -5.33 0.04
CA GLY A 33 -16.04 -4.64 0.24
C GLY A 33 -16.04 -3.21 -0.32
N ALA A 34 -14.93 -2.49 -0.21
CA ALA A 34 -14.76 -1.16 -0.83
C ALA A 34 -14.58 -1.25 -2.36
N SER A 35 -13.95 -2.32 -2.88
CA SER A 35 -13.79 -2.60 -4.31
C SER A 35 -15.13 -2.84 -5.00
N LEU A 36 -16.09 -3.48 -4.33
CA LEU A 36 -17.45 -3.70 -4.85
C LEU A 36 -18.26 -2.40 -5.04
N LEU A 37 -17.92 -1.33 -4.34
CA LEU A 37 -18.54 -0.01 -4.53
C LEU A 37 -17.76 0.89 -5.50
N LEU A 38 -16.53 0.50 -5.86
CA LEU A 38 -15.69 1.11 -6.90
C LEU A 38 -15.87 0.46 -8.28
N LEU A 39 -16.60 -0.67 -8.35
CA LEU A 39 -16.84 -1.44 -9.58
C LEU A 39 -18.01 -0.92 -10.45
N GLY A 40 -18.68 0.17 -10.05
CA GLY A 40 -19.86 0.73 -10.73
C GLY A 40 -19.61 1.95 -11.63
N GLY A 41 -18.37 2.37 -11.84
CA GLY A 41 -18.05 3.55 -12.64
C GLY A 41 -16.71 3.39 -13.34
N SER A 42 -16.76 3.39 -14.67
CA SER A 42 -15.65 3.33 -15.60
C SER A 42 -14.51 4.30 -15.28
N SER A 43 -13.55 3.86 -14.48
CA SER A 43 -12.13 4.23 -14.53
C SER A 43 -11.44 3.50 -13.38
N THR A 44 -10.87 2.36 -13.73
CA THR A 44 -9.81 1.68 -13.01
C THR A 44 -8.85 2.69 -12.41
N LEU A 45 -8.93 2.90 -11.08
CA LEU A 45 -7.80 3.44 -10.31
C LEU A 45 -6.58 2.64 -10.77
N GLY A 46 -5.56 3.33 -11.30
CA GLY A 46 -4.45 2.77 -12.09
C GLY A 46 -3.55 1.74 -11.40
N LEU A 47 -4.00 1.15 -10.28
CA LEU A 47 -3.42 -0.01 -9.64
C LEU A 47 -3.46 -1.23 -10.56
N GLN A 48 -4.56 -1.48 -11.29
CA GLN A 48 -4.66 -2.67 -12.16
C GLN A 48 -3.68 -2.62 -13.34
N ASN A 49 -3.39 -1.44 -13.90
CA ASN A 49 -2.44 -1.30 -15.02
C ASN A 49 -0.98 -1.23 -14.58
N LEU A 50 -0.70 -0.95 -13.30
CA LEU A 50 0.66 -0.96 -12.76
C LEU A 50 1.09 -2.36 -12.28
N PHE A 51 0.12 -3.20 -11.89
CA PHE A 51 0.36 -4.56 -11.39
C PHE A 51 -0.10 -5.66 -12.38
N GLY A 52 -0.74 -5.31 -13.50
CA GLY A 52 -1.29 -6.25 -14.50
C GLY A 52 -0.32 -6.64 -15.61
N GLY A 53 0.96 -6.82 -15.29
CA GLY A 53 1.90 -7.50 -16.18
C GLY A 53 1.83 -9.00 -15.92
N ASP A 54 1.54 -9.77 -16.95
CA ASP A 54 1.47 -11.24 -17.00
C ASP A 54 2.77 -11.87 -16.43
N THR A 55 2.87 -11.98 -15.11
CA THR A 55 4.12 -12.36 -14.43
C THR A 55 4.00 -13.80 -14.00
N SER A 56 4.26 -14.71 -14.94
CA SER A 56 4.76 -16.03 -14.58
C SER A 56 6.15 -15.84 -13.97
N VAL A 57 6.23 -15.83 -12.63
CA VAL A 57 7.49 -15.62 -11.91
C VAL A 57 8.33 -16.89 -12.03
N ASN A 58 9.22 -16.93 -13.02
CA ASN A 58 10.30 -17.92 -13.04
C ASN A 58 11.38 -17.50 -12.03
N LYS A 59 11.82 -18.41 -11.16
CA LYS A 59 12.82 -18.15 -10.11
C LYS A 59 14.12 -17.54 -10.67
N SER A 60 14.53 -17.92 -11.88
CA SER A 60 15.71 -17.36 -12.54
C SER A 60 15.57 -15.87 -12.89
N ALA A 61 14.35 -15.39 -13.16
CA ALA A 61 14.09 -14.00 -13.50
C ALA A 61 14.07 -13.10 -12.25
N SER A 62 13.54 -13.59 -11.13
CA SER A 62 13.54 -12.86 -9.86
C SER A 62 14.97 -12.74 -9.29
N ASP A 63 15.76 -13.81 -9.33
CA ASP A 63 17.17 -13.79 -8.91
C ASP A 63 17.99 -12.78 -9.73
N ALA A 64 17.75 -12.69 -11.05
CA ALA A 64 18.38 -11.69 -11.92
C ALA A 64 18.00 -10.24 -11.58
N ASN A 65 16.74 -9.99 -11.19
CA ASN A 65 16.30 -8.65 -10.77
C ASN A 65 16.96 -8.22 -9.46
N VAL A 66 17.03 -9.12 -8.49
CA VAL A 66 17.70 -8.87 -7.20
C VAL A 66 19.19 -8.62 -7.41
N ALA A 67 19.85 -9.43 -8.26
CA ALA A 67 21.27 -9.26 -8.59
C ALA A 67 21.55 -7.88 -9.21
N ARG A 68 20.70 -7.44 -10.16
CA ARG A 68 20.81 -6.10 -10.78
C ARG A 68 20.66 -4.98 -9.74
N ALA A 69 19.69 -5.09 -8.84
CA ALA A 69 19.50 -4.12 -7.78
C ALA A 69 20.71 -4.05 -6.83
N ASN A 70 21.34 -5.19 -6.52
CA ASN A 70 22.53 -5.26 -5.67
C ASN A 70 23.80 -4.69 -6.36
N ASP A 71 23.96 -4.91 -7.66
CA ASP A 71 25.03 -4.26 -8.44
C ASP A 71 24.88 -2.73 -8.44
N LEU A 72 23.67 -2.24 -8.71
CA LEU A 72 23.35 -0.80 -8.63
C LEU A 72 23.57 -0.24 -7.23
N GLN A 73 23.25 -1.00 -6.18
CA GLN A 73 23.53 -0.60 -4.79
C GLN A 73 25.04 -0.43 -4.56
N THR A 74 25.86 -1.35 -5.08
CA THR A 74 27.31 -1.30 -4.96
C THR A 74 27.86 -0.05 -5.63
N LYS A 75 27.41 0.24 -6.86
CA LYS A 75 27.76 1.46 -7.59
C LYS A 75 27.29 2.71 -6.84
N PHE A 76 26.09 2.69 -6.27
CA PHE A 76 25.54 3.83 -5.53
C PHE A 76 26.31 4.10 -4.25
N ASN A 77 26.79 3.07 -3.57
CA ASN A 77 27.65 3.23 -2.39
C ASN A 77 28.99 3.90 -2.72
N GLN A 78 29.52 3.66 -3.93
CA GLN A 78 30.73 4.34 -4.44
C GLN A 78 30.46 5.79 -4.88
N GLN A 79 29.22 6.08 -5.30
CA GLN A 79 28.80 7.40 -5.78
C GLN A 79 27.51 7.88 -5.08
N PRO A 80 27.54 8.11 -3.76
CA PRO A 80 26.32 8.31 -2.95
C PRO A 80 25.57 9.61 -3.23
N LYS A 81 26.16 10.52 -4.01
CA LYS A 81 25.54 11.79 -4.44
C LYS A 81 25.03 11.75 -5.88
N ASN A 82 25.13 10.62 -6.58
CA ASN A 82 24.68 10.50 -7.95
C ASN A 82 23.15 10.29 -8.00
N GLY A 83 22.41 11.36 -8.31
CA GLY A 83 20.95 11.34 -8.35
C GLY A 83 20.37 10.41 -9.41
N ASN A 84 21.02 10.26 -10.57
CA ASN A 84 20.55 9.33 -11.61
C ASN A 84 20.68 7.88 -11.16
N LEU A 85 21.81 7.55 -10.52
CA LEU A 85 22.04 6.22 -9.97
C LEU A 85 21.07 5.90 -8.82
N ALA A 86 20.70 6.89 -8.00
CA ALA A 86 19.66 6.73 -7.00
C ALA A 86 18.29 6.42 -7.63
N LYS A 87 17.90 7.12 -8.71
CA LYS A 87 16.66 6.84 -9.46
C LYS A 87 16.65 5.41 -10.02
N GLU A 88 17.74 5.00 -10.65
CA GLU A 88 17.88 3.66 -11.22
C GLU A 88 17.80 2.58 -10.15
N LEU A 89 18.47 2.79 -9.01
CA LEU A 89 18.42 1.87 -7.88
C LEU A 89 17.00 1.74 -7.30
N ILE A 90 16.27 2.84 -7.13
CA ILE A 90 14.86 2.81 -6.69
C ILE A 90 14.01 1.96 -7.64
N ARG A 91 14.10 2.20 -8.95
CA ARG A 91 13.35 1.44 -9.96
C ARG A 91 13.74 -0.04 -9.96
N ALA A 92 15.03 -0.35 -9.83
CA ALA A 92 15.52 -1.72 -9.78
C ALA A 92 15.03 -2.46 -8.53
N ARG A 93 15.04 -1.81 -7.37
CA ARG A 93 14.50 -2.37 -6.11
C ARG A 93 13.00 -2.62 -6.19
N PHE A 94 12.24 -1.69 -6.76
CA PHE A 94 10.81 -1.91 -7.02
C PHE A 94 10.57 -3.12 -7.93
N SER A 95 11.29 -3.21 -9.05
CA SER A 95 11.19 -4.34 -9.98
C SER A 95 11.56 -5.68 -9.30
N ALA A 96 12.62 -5.69 -8.50
CA ALA A 96 13.00 -6.86 -7.71
C ALA A 96 11.89 -7.26 -6.71
N GLY A 97 11.33 -6.28 -5.99
CA GLY A 97 10.21 -6.49 -5.07
C GLY A 97 9.00 -7.15 -5.74
N ASN A 98 8.55 -6.59 -6.87
CA ASN A 98 7.41 -7.15 -7.61
C ASN A 98 7.68 -8.57 -8.11
N SER A 99 8.90 -8.88 -8.54
CA SER A 99 9.26 -10.23 -8.99
C SER A 99 9.33 -11.27 -7.87
N LEU A 100 9.24 -10.82 -6.61
CA LEU A 100 9.27 -11.69 -5.43
C LEU A 100 7.88 -11.85 -4.83
N TYR A 101 6.82 -11.34 -5.47
CA TYR A 101 5.45 -11.57 -5.03
C TYR A 101 5.11 -13.06 -5.21
N ALA A 102 4.37 -13.60 -4.26
CA ALA A 102 3.90 -14.98 -4.32
C ALA A 102 2.49 -15.00 -4.93
N VAL A 103 2.27 -15.88 -5.90
CA VAL A 103 0.95 -16.17 -6.45
C VAL A 103 0.48 -17.49 -5.86
N ASP A 104 -0.67 -17.45 -5.20
CA ASP A 104 -1.34 -18.65 -4.74
C ASP A 104 -1.84 -19.45 -5.97
N PRO A 105 -1.39 -20.70 -6.18
CA PRO A 105 -1.68 -21.44 -7.40
C PRO A 105 -3.15 -21.84 -7.54
N ASP A 106 -3.88 -21.92 -6.42
CA ASP A 106 -5.27 -22.37 -6.40
C ASP A 106 -6.25 -21.21 -6.61
N THR A 107 -5.93 -20.06 -6.01
CA THR A 107 -6.79 -18.86 -6.04
C THR A 107 -6.32 -17.79 -7.00
N GLN A 108 -5.10 -17.92 -7.55
CA GLN A 108 -4.38 -16.91 -8.32
C GLN A 108 -4.20 -15.57 -7.57
N THR A 109 -4.36 -15.59 -6.24
CA THR A 109 -4.22 -14.39 -5.42
C THR A 109 -2.75 -14.05 -5.26
N THR A 110 -2.39 -12.79 -5.55
CA THR A 110 -1.02 -12.30 -5.35
C THR A 110 -0.85 -11.79 -3.91
N SER A 111 0.27 -12.14 -3.29
CA SER A 111 0.65 -11.72 -1.94
C SER A 111 2.09 -11.21 -1.89
N ILE A 112 2.33 -10.18 -1.08
CA ILE A 112 3.66 -9.60 -0.89
C ILE A 112 4.42 -10.48 0.09
N THR A 113 5.61 -10.95 -0.32
CA THR A 113 6.48 -11.79 0.52
C THR A 113 7.38 -10.92 1.41
N ASP A 114 8.03 -11.55 2.40
CA ASP A 114 9.03 -10.89 3.25
C ASP A 114 10.21 -10.38 2.41
N ASP A 115 10.64 -11.14 1.40
CA ASP A 115 11.73 -10.75 0.48
C ASP A 115 11.32 -9.58 -0.42
N ALA A 116 10.08 -9.59 -0.92
CA ALA A 116 9.53 -8.47 -1.66
C ALA A 116 9.48 -7.20 -0.81
N THR A 117 9.00 -7.33 0.43
CA THR A 117 8.95 -6.23 1.41
C THR A 117 10.34 -5.65 1.63
N THR A 118 11.35 -6.50 1.82
CA THR A 118 12.75 -6.07 2.01
C THR A 118 13.24 -5.24 0.81
N GLN A 119 12.94 -5.64 -0.43
CA GLN A 119 13.31 -4.85 -1.61
C GLN A 119 12.62 -3.48 -1.64
N LEU A 120 11.34 -3.43 -1.29
CA LEU A 120 10.55 -2.19 -1.26
C LEU A 120 11.04 -1.25 -0.14
N GLU A 121 11.42 -1.77 1.02
CA GLU A 121 12.02 -0.99 2.10
C GLU A 121 13.36 -0.37 1.67
N MET A 122 14.22 -1.15 1.00
CA MET A 122 15.47 -0.61 0.43
C MET A 122 15.21 0.48 -0.64
N ALA A 123 14.11 0.39 -1.39
CA ALA A 123 13.68 1.46 -2.29
C ALA A 123 13.30 2.72 -1.50
N ALA A 124 12.56 2.59 -0.40
CA ALA A 124 12.17 3.70 0.49
C ALA A 124 13.38 4.37 1.18
N GLU A 125 14.38 3.59 1.60
CA GLU A 125 15.64 4.12 2.12
C GLU A 125 16.41 4.90 1.06
N THR A 126 16.47 4.37 -0.17
CA THR A 126 17.14 5.04 -1.30
C THR A 126 16.39 6.32 -1.70
N TRP A 127 15.06 6.30 -1.67
CA TRP A 127 14.21 7.47 -1.87
C TRP A 127 14.52 8.60 -0.89
N THR A 128 14.69 8.27 0.39
CA THR A 128 15.06 9.25 1.43
C THR A 128 16.41 9.91 1.12
N LYS A 129 17.39 9.15 0.60
CA LYS A 129 18.67 9.70 0.14
C LYS A 129 18.50 10.53 -1.13
N TYR A 130 17.68 10.06 -2.06
CA TYR A 130 17.40 10.74 -3.33
C TYR A 130 16.78 12.12 -3.11
N LEU A 131 15.80 12.26 -2.21
CA LEU A 131 15.23 13.55 -1.84
C LEU A 131 16.28 14.55 -1.34
N LYS A 132 17.26 14.09 -0.55
CA LYS A 132 18.38 14.93 -0.10
C LYS A 132 19.29 15.34 -1.26
N ILE A 133 19.56 14.44 -2.20
CA ILE A 133 20.37 14.71 -3.39
C ILE A 133 19.71 15.75 -4.28
N THR A 134 18.38 15.72 -4.40
CA THR A 134 17.60 16.63 -5.25
C THR A 134 17.09 17.88 -4.53
N ASN A 135 17.43 18.07 -3.26
CA ASN A 135 16.92 19.15 -2.41
C ASN A 135 15.38 19.24 -2.43
N ASP A 136 14.71 18.12 -2.21
CA ASP A 136 13.24 17.99 -2.24
C ASP A 136 12.60 18.43 -3.57
N ASN A 137 13.34 18.28 -4.68
CA ASN A 137 12.82 18.44 -6.04
C ASN A 137 13.01 17.16 -6.87
N PRO A 138 12.38 16.03 -6.47
CA PRO A 138 12.52 14.77 -7.17
C PRO A 138 11.85 14.78 -8.55
N ASP A 139 12.30 13.87 -9.41
CA ASP A 139 11.60 13.50 -10.64
C ASP A 139 10.16 13.03 -10.32
N PRO A 140 9.10 13.64 -10.90
CA PRO A 140 7.71 13.31 -10.60
C PRO A 140 7.35 11.84 -10.84
N GLU A 141 7.98 11.18 -11.81
CA GLU A 141 7.72 9.76 -12.08
C GLU A 141 8.25 8.88 -10.95
N VAL A 142 9.43 9.22 -10.42
CA VAL A 142 10.02 8.52 -9.28
C VAL A 142 9.21 8.79 -8.02
N ALA A 143 8.71 10.02 -7.84
CA ALA A 143 7.81 10.34 -6.74
C ALA A 143 6.50 9.55 -6.81
N GLN A 144 5.89 9.41 -7.99
CA GLN A 144 4.69 8.61 -8.19
C GLN A 144 4.92 7.13 -7.87
N LEU A 145 6.06 6.59 -8.32
CA LEU A 145 6.46 5.24 -7.99
C LEU A 145 6.58 5.05 -6.47
N MET A 146 7.29 5.97 -5.81
CA MET A 146 7.52 5.88 -4.36
C MET A 146 6.27 6.10 -3.53
N ALA A 147 5.33 6.94 -3.97
CA ALA A 147 4.03 7.08 -3.33
C ALA A 147 3.30 5.74 -3.26
N ASN A 148 3.33 4.96 -4.35
CA ASN A 148 2.73 3.62 -4.40
C ASN A 148 3.50 2.61 -3.53
N VAL A 149 4.83 2.64 -3.55
CA VAL A 149 5.67 1.75 -2.72
C VAL A 149 5.40 1.99 -1.23
N LEU A 150 5.42 3.25 -0.80
CA LEU A 150 5.22 3.63 0.60
C LEU A 150 3.79 3.34 1.05
N PHE A 151 2.79 3.58 0.19
CA PHE A 151 1.42 3.17 0.48
C PHE A 151 1.31 1.65 0.63
N THR A 152 1.96 0.88 -0.25
CA THR A 152 1.99 -0.59 -0.18
C THR A 152 2.64 -1.08 1.11
N LEU A 153 3.81 -0.55 1.46
CA LEU A 153 4.51 -0.87 2.71
C LEU A 153 3.64 -0.54 3.93
N SER A 154 2.82 0.52 3.89
CA SER A 154 1.93 0.84 4.99
C SER A 154 0.93 -0.28 5.31
N GLN A 155 0.44 -1.03 4.30
CA GLN A 155 -0.63 -2.01 4.48
C GLN A 155 -0.21 -3.27 5.26
N GLY A 156 1.06 -3.65 5.22
CA GLY A 156 1.62 -4.82 5.93
C GLY A 156 2.32 -4.49 7.25
N SER A 157 2.25 -3.24 7.69
CA SER A 157 3.13 -2.68 8.72
C SER A 157 2.55 -2.73 10.14
N THR A 158 3.43 -2.63 11.15
CA THR A 158 3.01 -2.25 12.52
C THR A 158 2.33 -0.87 12.52
N VAL A 159 1.64 -0.50 13.61
CA VAL A 159 0.97 0.82 13.70
C VAL A 159 1.96 1.98 13.47
N ALA A 160 3.16 1.90 14.06
CA ALA A 160 4.16 2.95 13.91
C ALA A 160 4.67 3.04 12.46
N GLN A 161 4.96 1.89 11.84
CA GLN A 161 5.39 1.82 10.45
C GLN A 161 4.27 2.25 9.49
N PHE A 162 3.00 1.89 9.74
CA PHE A 162 1.86 2.37 8.98
C PHE A 162 1.82 3.90 9.00
N GLN A 163 1.89 4.50 10.19
CA GLN A 163 1.84 5.96 10.36
C GLN A 163 3.01 6.67 9.67
N SER A 164 4.22 6.09 9.70
CA SER A 164 5.37 6.65 8.98
C SER A 164 5.18 6.52 7.47
N ASN A 165 4.97 5.30 6.99
CA ASN A 165 4.88 4.99 5.57
C ASN A 165 3.74 5.74 4.88
N ILE A 166 2.58 5.90 5.52
CA ILE A 166 1.45 6.63 4.93
C ILE A 166 1.72 8.14 4.84
N LYS A 167 2.46 8.72 5.80
CA LYS A 167 2.89 10.12 5.75
C LYS A 167 3.91 10.33 4.64
N ASP A 168 4.86 9.41 4.52
CA ASP A 168 5.87 9.47 3.46
C ASP A 168 5.22 9.26 2.08
N ALA A 169 4.21 8.38 1.97
CA ALA A 169 3.42 8.19 0.76
C ALA A 169 2.66 9.48 0.38
N ALA A 170 2.01 10.13 1.35
CA ALA A 170 1.36 11.42 1.13
C ALA A 170 2.36 12.49 0.67
N LYS A 171 3.57 12.52 1.26
CA LYS A 171 4.62 13.45 0.86
C LYS A 171 5.14 13.18 -0.57
N ALA A 172 5.33 11.91 -0.93
CA ALA A 172 5.72 11.52 -2.28
C ALA A 172 4.63 11.91 -3.30
N GLN A 173 3.37 11.62 -3.00
CA GLN A 173 2.22 12.00 -3.84
C GLN A 173 2.06 13.52 -3.95
N GLN A 174 2.49 14.29 -2.95
CA GLN A 174 2.49 15.74 -3.01
C GLN A 174 3.36 16.26 -4.16
N PHE A 175 4.57 15.71 -4.35
CA PHE A 175 5.43 16.12 -5.46
C PHE A 175 4.78 15.85 -6.83
N VAL A 176 4.06 14.74 -6.96
CA VAL A 176 3.30 14.41 -8.17
C VAL A 176 2.18 15.41 -8.40
N ALA A 177 1.37 15.67 -7.38
CA ALA A 177 0.26 16.61 -7.47
C ALA A 177 0.73 18.03 -7.79
N ASP A 178 1.83 18.49 -7.17
CA ASP A 178 2.42 19.79 -7.44
C ASP A 178 2.92 19.89 -8.89
N SER A 179 3.51 18.82 -9.44
CA SER A 179 3.90 18.74 -10.84
C SER A 179 2.68 18.79 -11.78
N ALA A 180 1.63 18.02 -11.49
CA ALA A 180 0.39 18.00 -12.28
C ALA A 180 -0.31 19.36 -12.26
N VAL A 181 -0.32 20.07 -11.13
CA VAL A 181 -0.87 21.43 -11.03
C VAL A 181 -0.08 22.41 -11.89
N LYS A 182 1.26 22.29 -11.94
CA LYS A 182 2.08 23.13 -12.83
C LYS A 182 1.78 22.82 -14.30
N GLU A 183 1.67 21.54 -14.66
CA GLU A 183 1.34 21.12 -16.01
C GLU A 183 -0.04 21.63 -16.46
N GLN A 184 -1.06 21.49 -15.62
CA GLN A 184 -2.41 22.00 -15.88
C GLN A 184 -2.41 23.52 -16.13
N LYS A 185 -1.66 24.30 -15.34
CA LYS A 185 -1.53 25.75 -15.53
C LYS A 185 -0.90 26.12 -16.87
N ASN A 186 -0.09 25.22 -17.42
CA ASN A 186 0.54 25.37 -18.73
C ASN A 186 -0.32 24.78 -19.87
N GLY A 187 -1.60 24.49 -19.61
CA GLY A 187 -2.54 23.97 -20.61
C GLY A 187 -2.51 22.44 -20.80
N GLY A 188 -1.80 21.71 -19.93
CA GLY A 188 -1.79 20.25 -19.96
C GLY A 188 -3.00 19.62 -19.26
N ALA A 189 -2.88 18.34 -18.91
CA ALA A 189 -3.98 17.57 -18.34
C ALA A 189 -4.43 18.09 -16.96
N SER A 190 -5.66 17.75 -16.58
CA SER A 190 -6.22 18.07 -15.26
C SER A 190 -5.42 17.43 -14.12
N ALA A 191 -5.13 18.20 -13.07
CA ALA A 191 -4.51 17.71 -11.84
C ALA A 191 -5.50 17.03 -10.88
N ALA A 192 -6.80 16.97 -11.22
CA ALA A 192 -7.86 16.51 -10.33
C ALA A 192 -7.61 15.10 -9.77
N THR A 193 -7.17 14.17 -10.61
CA THR A 193 -6.84 12.79 -10.19
C THR A 193 -5.70 12.77 -9.17
N GLN A 194 -4.60 13.47 -9.45
CA GLN A 194 -3.42 13.45 -8.58
C GLN A 194 -3.67 14.11 -7.23
N LEU A 195 -4.45 15.20 -7.23
CA LEU A 195 -4.91 15.88 -6.02
C LEU A 195 -5.88 15.00 -5.22
N THR A 196 -6.79 14.28 -5.89
CA THR A 196 -7.72 13.35 -5.21
C THR A 196 -6.95 12.24 -4.49
N THR A 197 -5.96 11.63 -5.14
CA THR A 197 -5.09 10.62 -4.52
C THR A 197 -4.32 11.20 -3.32
N LEU A 198 -3.75 12.41 -3.45
CA LEU A 198 -3.07 13.08 -2.34
C LEU A 198 -4.00 13.29 -1.14
N ALA A 199 -5.21 13.78 -1.38
CA ALA A 199 -6.21 13.99 -0.33
C ALA A 199 -6.53 12.68 0.42
N ILE A 200 -6.65 11.56 -0.30
CA ILE A 200 -6.88 10.24 0.30
C ILE A 200 -5.68 9.81 1.15
N TYR A 201 -4.44 9.98 0.68
CA TYR A 201 -3.27 9.63 1.48
C TYR A 201 -3.15 10.51 2.74
N GLN A 202 -3.48 11.80 2.64
CA GLN A 202 -3.55 12.70 3.79
C GLN A 202 -4.62 12.27 4.81
N LEU A 203 -5.79 11.79 4.36
CA LEU A 203 -6.81 11.22 5.24
C LEU A 203 -6.26 10.04 6.04
N TYR A 204 -5.61 9.08 5.39
CA TYR A 204 -5.04 7.92 6.08
C TYR A 204 -3.84 8.29 6.97
N ALA A 205 -3.09 9.33 6.60
CA ALA A 205 -2.08 9.97 7.45
C ALA A 205 -2.66 10.76 8.63
N GLN A 206 -3.99 10.82 8.76
CA GLN A 206 -4.74 11.54 9.80
C GLN A 206 -4.56 13.07 9.74
N ASP A 207 -4.15 13.61 8.59
CA ASP A 207 -4.07 15.04 8.33
C ASP A 207 -5.33 15.53 7.59
N TYR A 208 -6.44 15.56 8.33
CA TYR A 208 -7.76 15.90 7.78
C TYR A 208 -7.83 17.33 7.23
N ALA A 209 -7.11 18.27 7.84
CA ALA A 209 -7.11 19.67 7.40
C ALA A 209 -6.38 19.83 6.07
N ALA A 210 -5.22 19.17 5.88
CA ALA A 210 -4.57 19.15 4.58
C ALA A 210 -5.41 18.42 3.53
N ALA A 211 -6.01 17.29 3.89
CA ALA A 211 -6.88 16.52 3.01
C ALA A 211 -8.06 17.34 2.47
N GLU A 212 -8.75 18.09 3.32
CA GLU A 212 -9.87 18.94 2.90
C GLU A 212 -9.42 20.08 1.98
N LYS A 213 -8.27 20.70 2.29
CA LYS A 213 -7.67 21.72 1.41
C LYS A 213 -7.34 21.13 0.03
N THR A 214 -6.72 19.96 -0.01
CA THR A 214 -6.36 19.29 -1.25
C THR A 214 -7.59 18.80 -2.03
N LEU A 215 -8.65 18.34 -1.37
CA LEU A 215 -9.94 18.05 -2.00
C LEU A 215 -10.49 19.28 -2.74
N ASN A 216 -10.48 20.45 -2.10
CA ASN A 216 -10.96 21.67 -2.72
C ASN A 216 -10.13 22.04 -3.96
N GLN A 217 -8.81 21.80 -3.91
CA GLN A 217 -7.94 21.95 -5.09
C GLN A 217 -8.32 20.95 -6.19
N ALA A 218 -8.58 19.68 -5.86
CA ALA A 218 -9.01 18.67 -6.84
C ALA A 218 -10.32 19.06 -7.53
N LEU A 219 -11.29 19.57 -6.77
CA LEU A 219 -12.58 20.04 -7.30
C LEU A 219 -12.46 21.30 -8.17
N ALA A 220 -11.45 22.14 -7.90
CA ALA A 220 -11.14 23.30 -8.72
C ALA A 220 -10.35 22.94 -10.00
N ALA A 221 -9.63 21.82 -9.99
CA ALA A 221 -8.82 21.35 -11.11
C ALA A 221 -9.65 20.80 -12.28
N THR A 222 -10.94 20.52 -12.09
CA THR A 222 -11.86 20.10 -13.16
C THR A 222 -13.07 21.03 -13.26
N SER A 223 -13.60 21.18 -14.48
CA SER A 223 -14.89 21.83 -14.74
C SER A 223 -16.05 20.83 -14.82
N ASP A 224 -15.77 19.53 -14.94
CA ASP A 224 -16.80 18.50 -15.11
C ASP A 224 -17.54 18.25 -13.80
N SER A 225 -18.86 18.49 -13.81
CA SER A 225 -19.74 18.29 -12.66
C SER A 225 -19.87 16.82 -12.23
N ALA A 226 -19.82 15.87 -13.17
CA ALA A 226 -19.87 14.45 -12.89
C ALA A 226 -18.58 14.01 -12.20
N GLU A 227 -17.43 14.48 -12.70
CA GLU A 227 -16.13 14.24 -12.08
C GLU A 227 -16.07 14.82 -10.67
N LYS A 228 -16.52 16.07 -10.45
CA LYS A 228 -16.61 16.66 -9.10
C LYS A 228 -17.45 15.82 -8.14
N LYS A 229 -18.57 15.27 -8.61
CA LYS A 229 -19.43 14.40 -7.80
C LYS A 229 -18.69 13.11 -7.44
N GLN A 230 -18.00 12.50 -8.40
CA GLN A 230 -17.19 11.30 -8.17
C GLN A 230 -16.07 11.57 -7.15
N ILE A 231 -15.32 12.67 -7.30
CA ILE A 231 -14.26 13.08 -6.37
C ILE A 231 -14.79 13.19 -4.94
N LYS A 232 -15.93 13.87 -4.74
CA LYS A 232 -16.56 14.01 -3.41
C LYS A 232 -17.00 12.66 -2.84
N GLN A 233 -17.59 11.79 -3.66
CA GLN A 233 -18.03 10.46 -3.22
C GLN A 233 -16.84 9.61 -2.77
N THR A 234 -15.78 9.56 -3.56
CA THR A 234 -14.53 8.85 -3.22
C THR A 234 -13.91 9.40 -1.95
N TYR A 235 -13.80 10.72 -1.81
CA TYR A 235 -13.26 11.36 -0.61
C TYR A 235 -14.08 11.03 0.64
N ASN A 236 -15.40 11.18 0.58
CA ASN A 236 -16.28 10.94 1.73
C ASN A 236 -16.27 9.48 2.18
N SER A 237 -16.17 8.53 1.25
CA SER A 237 -16.00 7.11 1.59
C SER A 237 -14.65 6.90 2.28
N SER A 238 -13.57 7.40 1.68
CA SER A 238 -12.21 7.27 2.21
C SER A 238 -12.06 7.93 3.58
N GLU A 239 -12.74 9.06 3.84
CA GLU A 239 -12.68 9.74 5.12
C GLU A 239 -13.31 8.90 6.24
N LYS A 240 -14.45 8.25 5.98
CA LYS A 240 -15.08 7.35 6.94
C LYS A 240 -14.17 6.18 7.29
N ASP A 241 -13.53 5.59 6.29
CA ASP A 241 -12.61 4.48 6.48
C ASP A 241 -11.33 4.92 7.21
N ALA A 242 -10.74 6.05 6.81
CA ALA A 242 -9.58 6.63 7.48
C ALA A 242 -9.85 6.99 8.95
N LYS A 243 -11.06 7.49 9.29
CA LYS A 243 -11.49 7.71 10.68
C LYS A 243 -11.65 6.40 11.45
N ARG A 244 -12.13 5.33 10.80
CA ARG A 244 -12.21 4.00 11.42
C ARG A 244 -10.80 3.47 11.73
N VAL A 245 -9.88 3.57 10.78
CA VAL A 245 -8.47 3.18 10.95
C VAL A 245 -7.81 4.01 12.07
N GLY A 246 -8.00 5.33 12.08
CA GLY A 246 -7.51 6.21 13.14
C GLY A 246 -7.95 5.79 14.54
N LYS A 247 -9.24 5.45 14.71
CA LYS A 247 -9.76 4.93 15.98
C LYS A 247 -9.11 3.61 16.40
N LEU A 248 -8.79 2.72 15.45
CA LEU A 248 -8.10 1.47 15.73
C LEU A 248 -6.65 1.72 16.17
N ILE A 249 -5.96 2.64 15.49
CA ILE A 249 -4.61 3.10 15.85
C ILE A 249 -4.60 3.69 17.27
N ASP A 250 -5.52 4.59 17.58
CA ASP A 250 -5.64 5.21 18.91
C ASP A 250 -5.86 4.17 20.01
N LYS A 251 -6.72 3.17 19.75
CA LYS A 251 -6.95 2.05 20.67
C LYS A 251 -5.68 1.24 20.89
N ALA A 252 -4.97 0.90 19.82
CA ALA A 252 -3.71 0.14 19.90
C ALA A 252 -2.64 0.92 20.68
N LEU A 253 -2.50 2.22 20.46
CA LEU A 253 -1.56 3.09 21.18
C LEU A 253 -1.94 3.22 22.66
N LYS A 254 -3.23 3.36 22.99
CA LYS A 254 -3.70 3.40 24.39
C LYS A 254 -3.47 2.07 25.11
N GLN A 255 -3.65 0.95 24.41
CA GLN A 255 -3.41 -0.38 24.97
C GLN A 255 -1.91 -0.60 25.22
N ALA A 256 -1.07 -0.16 24.29
CA ALA A 256 0.39 -0.25 24.40
C ALA A 256 0.94 0.47 25.63
N LYS A 257 0.37 1.64 25.93
CA LYS A 257 0.74 2.41 27.13
C LYS A 257 0.37 1.66 28.42
N LYS A 258 -0.64 0.79 28.40
CA LYS A 258 -1.07 0.01 29.56
C LYS A 258 -0.28 -1.27 29.76
N ASP A 259 0.22 -1.89 28.68
CA ASP A 259 0.89 -3.19 28.74
C ASP A 259 2.42 -3.13 28.53
N GLY A 260 2.99 -1.92 28.51
CA GLY A 260 4.43 -1.69 28.34
C GLY A 260 4.92 -1.90 26.90
N GLY A 261 4.04 -1.80 25.90
CA GLY A 261 4.40 -1.88 24.48
C GLY A 261 4.17 -3.26 23.84
N LYS A 262 3.72 -4.26 24.61
CA LYS A 262 3.48 -5.62 24.11
C LYS A 262 2.41 -5.68 23.04
N SER A 263 1.40 -4.80 23.10
CA SER A 263 0.41 -4.72 22.04
C SER A 263 0.92 -4.03 20.78
N LEU A 264 2.07 -3.34 20.75
CA LEU A 264 2.58 -2.76 19.50
C LEU A 264 3.26 -3.78 18.58
N GLU A 265 3.72 -4.90 19.15
CA GLU A 265 4.29 -6.03 18.40
C GLU A 265 3.20 -6.85 17.69
N ASN A 266 1.96 -6.81 18.18
CA ASN A 266 0.81 -7.47 17.58
C ASN A 266 -0.50 -6.72 17.89
N PRO A 267 -0.70 -5.52 17.32
CA PRO A 267 -1.72 -4.54 17.73
C PRO A 267 -3.16 -4.98 17.55
N LEU A 268 -3.37 -6.08 16.83
CA LEU A 268 -4.68 -6.62 16.53
C LEU A 268 -4.83 -8.07 17.04
N GLY A 269 -3.78 -8.67 17.62
CA GLY A 269 -3.83 -9.99 18.26
C GLY A 269 -4.53 -10.01 19.63
N SER A 270 -4.70 -8.84 20.26
CA SER A 270 -5.48 -8.65 21.49
C SER A 270 -6.97 -8.35 21.22
N LEU A 271 -7.37 -8.16 19.96
CA LEU A 271 -8.77 -8.01 19.57
C LEU A 271 -9.39 -9.39 19.39
N GLY A 272 -9.49 -10.10 20.51
CA GLY A 272 -10.03 -11.45 20.61
C GLY A 272 -11.32 -11.65 19.81
N SER A 273 -11.54 -12.92 19.50
CA SER A 273 -12.67 -13.61 18.89
C SER A 273 -14.11 -13.19 19.28
N ASP A 274 -14.31 -12.12 20.04
CA ASP A 274 -15.60 -11.75 20.64
C ASP A 274 -16.44 -10.78 19.79
N THR A 275 -15.95 -10.38 18.61
CA THR A 275 -16.81 -9.81 17.56
C THR A 275 -16.94 -10.80 16.41
N SER A 276 -17.53 -11.96 16.70
CA SER A 276 -18.17 -12.76 15.68
C SER A 276 -19.24 -11.91 14.99
N ILE A 277 -18.97 -11.50 13.75
CA ILE A 277 -20.02 -11.18 12.78
C ILE A 277 -20.74 -12.51 12.49
N THR A 278 -21.67 -12.88 13.36
CA THR A 278 -22.82 -13.70 12.97
C THR A 278 -23.96 -12.73 12.68
N GLY A 279 -23.82 -12.00 11.57
CA GLY A 279 -24.92 -11.26 10.97
C GLY A 279 -25.81 -12.25 10.23
N ALA A 280 -26.91 -12.64 10.89
CA ALA A 280 -28.18 -13.11 10.33
C ALA A 280 -28.16 -13.56 8.86
N SER A 281 -27.91 -14.86 8.63
CA SER A 281 -28.47 -15.53 7.47
C SER A 281 -29.96 -15.76 7.77
N GLY A 282 -30.82 -14.98 7.13
CA GLY A 282 -32.26 -15.18 7.19
C GLY A 282 -32.60 -16.55 6.62
N ALA A 283 -33.20 -17.39 7.45
CA ALA A 283 -33.83 -18.63 7.01
C ALA A 283 -35.02 -18.28 6.11
N THR A 284 -34.87 -18.47 4.80
CA THR A 284 -36.01 -18.71 3.91
C THR A 284 -36.29 -20.20 3.91
N THR A 285 -37.19 -20.60 4.79
CA THR A 285 -37.93 -21.86 4.71
C THR A 285 -39.14 -21.65 3.81
N THR A 286 -39.25 -22.42 2.73
CA THR A 286 -40.53 -22.65 2.05
C THR A 286 -40.45 -23.88 1.15
N PRO A 287 -41.60 -24.53 0.89
CA PRO A 287 -42.30 -25.49 1.74
C PRO A 287 -41.96 -26.95 1.41
#